data_AF-A0A2W4RC39-F1
#
_entry.id   AF-A0A2W4RC39-F1
#
_cell.length_a   1.000
_cell.length_b   1.000
_cell.length_c   1.000
_cell.angle_alpha   90.00
_cell.angle_beta   90.00
_cell.angle_gamma   90.00
#
_symmetry.space_group_name_H-M   'P 1'
#
loop_
_entity.id
_entity.type
_entity.pdbx_description
1 polymer ?
#
loop_
_entity_poly.entity_id
_entity_poly.type
_entity_poly.pdbx_seq_one_letter_code
_entity_poly.pdbx_strand_id
1 'polypeptide(L)' 'MESAIMREKQIKQWQRTAKLGLIEQANPDWQDLWLDLMP' A
#
# COMPACT_ATOMS: atom_id res chain seq x y z
N MET A 1 1.01 8.39 24.11
CA MET A 1 2.01 7.39 23.69
C MET A 1 1.37 6.07 23.28
N GLU A 2 0.48 5.49 24.09
CA GLU A 2 -0.17 4.21 23.79
C GLU A 2 -1.01 4.20 22.51
N SER A 3 -1.69 5.30 22.19
CA SER A 3 -2.48 5.44 20.95
C SER A 3 -1.65 5.36 19.67
N ALA A 4 -0.43 5.93 19.66
CA ALA A 4 0.48 5.87 18.53
C ALA A 4 0.98 4.44 18.28
N ILE A 5 1.33 3.73 19.35
CA ILE A 5 1.78 2.32 19.30
C ILE A 5 0.65 1.40 18.81
N MET A 6 -0.58 1.60 19.28
CA MET A 6 -1.73 0.82 18.81
C MET A 6 -2.01 1.06 17.32
N ARG A 7 -1.98 2.31 16.88
CA ARG A 7 -2.16 2.66 15.46
C ARG A 7 -1.07 2.05 14.58
N GLU A 8 0.18 2.11 15.02
CA GLU A 8 1.30 1.49 14.31
C GLU A 8 1.12 -0.02 14.19
N LYS A 9 0.71 -0.70 15.28
CA LYS A 9 0.41 -2.15 15.27
C LYS A 9 -0.72 -2.49 14.30
N GLN A 10 -1.80 -1.70 14.26
CA GLN A 10 -2.89 -1.89 13.30
C GLN A 10 -2.43 -1.74 11.84
N ILE A 11 -1.61 -0.72 11.56
CA ILE A 11 -1.06 -0.49 10.21
C ILE A 11 -0.09 -1.63 9.83
N LYS A 12 0.70 -2.13 10.78
CA LYS A 12 1.62 -3.27 10.61
C LYS A 12 0.92 -4.61 10.43
N GLN A 13 -0.28 -4.79 10.99
CA GLN A 13 -1.09 -6.01 10.83
C GLN A 13 -1.75 -6.15 9.47
N TRP A 14 -1.72 -5.09 8.64
CA TRP A 14 -2.24 -5.19 7.28
C TRP A 14 -1.45 -6.23 6.48
N GLN A 15 -2.15 -7.25 5.99
CA GLN A 15 -1.58 -8.36 5.22
C GLN A 15 -0.92 -7.86 3.93
N ARG A 16 0.39 -8.10 3.77
CA ARG A 16 1.14 -7.70 2.57
C ARG A 16 0.43 -8.18 1.29
N THR A 17 -0.10 -9.40 1.31
CA THR A 17 -0.87 -10.00 0.20
C THR A 17 -2.09 -9.16 -0.19
N ALA A 18 -2.81 -8.58 0.77
CA ALA A 18 -3.96 -7.72 0.47
C ALA A 18 -3.52 -6.39 -0.18
N LYS A 19 -2.38 -5.81 0.22
CA LYS A 19 -1.83 -4.62 -0.45
C LYS A 19 -1.41 -4.93 -1.87
N LEU A 20 -0.65 -6.03 -2.04
CA LEU A 20 -0.17 -6.47 -3.34
C LEU A 20 -1.34 -6.77 -4.28
N GLY A 21 -2.37 -7.50 -3.81
CA GLY A 21 -3.54 -7.79 -4.63
C GLY A 21 -4.29 -6.55 -5.10
N LEU A 22 -4.40 -5.50 -4.28
CA LEU A 22 -5.01 -4.23 -4.71
C LEU A 22 -4.14 -3.51 -5.74
N ILE A 23 -2.82 -3.52 -5.58
CA ILE A 23 -1.88 -2.90 -6.52
C ILE A 23 -1.91 -3.66 -7.86
N GLU A 24 -1.83 -4.99 -7.83
CA GLU A 24 -1.84 -5.87 -9.01
C GLU A 24 -3.17 -5.82 -9.76
N GLN A 25 -4.31 -5.63 -9.06
CA GLN A 25 -5.60 -5.41 -9.72
C GLN A 25 -5.63 -4.15 -10.59
N ALA A 26 -4.93 -3.09 -10.19
CA ALA A 26 -4.91 -1.81 -10.90
C ALA A 26 -3.70 -1.66 -11.83
N ASN A 27 -2.57 -2.31 -11.50
CA ASN A 27 -1.30 -2.25 -12.20
C ASN A 27 -0.65 -3.65 -12.21
N PRO A 28 -1.18 -4.59 -13.00
CA PRO A 28 -0.70 -5.98 -13.03
C PRO A 28 0.75 -6.11 -13.53
N ASP A 29 1.17 -5.20 -14.39
CA ASP A 29 2.50 -5.18 -15.00
C ASP A 29 3.53 -4.38 -14.19
N TRP A 30 3.13 -3.85 -13.02
CA TRP A 30 3.99 -3.04 -12.16
C TRP A 30 4.66 -1.88 -12.90
N GLN A 31 3.94 -1.27 -13.83
CA GLN A 31 4.44 -0.13 -14.60
C GLN A 31 4.69 1.07 -13.68
N ASP A 32 5.77 1.80 -13.94
CA ASP A 32 6.03 3.06 -13.25
C ASP A 32 5.14 4.16 -13.84
N LEU A 33 4.04 4.45 -13.14
CA LEU A 33 3.06 5.45 -13.55
C LEU A 33 3.47 6.88 -13.18
N TRP A 34 4.65 7.10 -12.57
CA TRP A 34 5.08 8.44 -12.17
C TRP A 34 5.09 9.43 -13.34
N LEU A 35 5.63 8.98 -14.48
CA LEU A 35 5.73 9.78 -15.69
C LEU A 35 4.36 10.08 -16.32
N ASP A 36 3.38 9.19 -16.13
CA ASP A 36 2.03 9.35 -16.67
C ASP A 36 1.13 10.22 -15.77
N LEU A 37 1.41 10.27 -14.47
CA LEU A 37 0.64 11.02 -13.48
C LEU A 37 1.13 12.46 -13.29
N MET A 38 2.33 12.79 -13.77
CA MET A 38 2.89 14.13 -13.67
C MET A 38 2.63 14.92 -14.97
N PRO A 39 2.09 16.16 -14.89
CA PRO A 39 1.89 17.02 -16.05
C PRO A 39 3.19 17.60 -16.63
#